data_AF-A0A920TKZ3-F1
#
_entry.id   AF-A0A920TKZ3-F1
#
_cell.length_a   1.000
_cell.length_b   1.000
_cell.length_c   1.000
_cell.angle_alpha   90.00
_cell.angle_beta   90.00
_cell.angle_gamma   90.00
#
_symmetry.space_group_name_H-M   'P 1'
#
loop_
_entity.id
_entity.type
_entity.pdbx_description
1 polymer ?
#
loop_
_entity_poly.entity_id
_entity_poly.type
_entity_poly.pdbx_seq_one_letter_code
_entity_poly.pdbx_strand_id
1 'polypeptide(L)'
;MSIPWGDVATAYYSTGIPNITVFTPRTQKGIDKIKRQRKWLFIMKLGIVQNFIKNKLDKKIVNGGDSDEKRTQSKMWVWAEVKNDSGQLYSGKFQVANGYDVTGFGAMAIAKYLLEKELAGGYYTPSKLMGPDILDSLPGFSGIEYSNN
;
A
#
# COMPACT_ATOMS: atom_id res chain seq x y z
N MET A 1 -6.30 1.57 11.39
CA MET A 1 -6.59 0.11 11.56
C MET A 1 -5.40 -0.64 10.96
N SER A 2 -4.89 -1.68 11.61
CA SER A 2 -3.75 -2.43 11.07
C SER A 2 -4.15 -3.26 9.86
N ILE A 3 -3.23 -3.42 8.91
CA ILE A 3 -3.39 -4.31 7.75
C ILE A 3 -2.15 -5.21 7.66
N PRO A 4 -2.30 -6.54 7.70
CA PRO A 4 -1.19 -7.47 7.50
C PRO A 4 -0.94 -7.66 6.00
N TRP A 5 -0.35 -6.66 5.36
CA TRP A 5 0.08 -6.77 3.96
C TRP A 5 1.32 -7.67 3.83
N GLY A 6 1.51 -8.23 2.63
CA GLY A 6 2.69 -9.07 2.34
C GLY A 6 4.01 -8.29 2.36
N ASP A 7 3.95 -6.96 2.21
CA ASP A 7 5.10 -6.06 2.31
C ASP A 7 5.70 -6.00 3.72
N VAL A 8 4.94 -6.33 4.77
CA VAL A 8 5.45 -6.44 6.14
C VAL A 8 6.57 -7.48 6.21
N ALA A 9 6.40 -8.60 5.50
CA ALA A 9 7.41 -9.65 5.45
C ALA A 9 8.67 -9.18 4.71
N THR A 10 8.53 -8.50 3.56
CA THR A 10 9.67 -8.00 2.79
C THR A 10 10.37 -6.82 3.45
N ALA A 11 9.63 -6.01 4.22
CA ALA A 11 10.19 -4.90 5.00
C ALA A 11 11.18 -5.41 6.05
N TYR A 12 10.88 -6.49 6.77
CA TYR A 12 11.84 -7.13 7.68
C TYR A 12 13.13 -7.51 6.96
N TYR A 13 13.05 -8.18 5.81
CA TYR A 13 14.24 -8.54 5.05
C TYR A 13 15.04 -7.33 4.58
N SER A 14 14.37 -6.19 4.35
CA SER A 14 14.99 -4.96 3.86
C SER A 14 15.68 -4.15 4.97
N THR A 15 15.10 -4.13 6.17
CA THR A 15 15.52 -3.21 7.26
C THR A 15 16.12 -3.92 8.47
N GLY A 16 15.84 -5.21 8.67
CA GLY A 16 16.16 -5.96 9.89
C GLY A 16 15.28 -5.63 11.09
N ILE A 17 14.27 -4.77 10.94
CA ILE A 17 13.38 -4.36 12.05
C ILE A 17 12.36 -5.48 12.32
N PRO A 18 12.36 -6.12 13.50
CA PRO A 18 11.53 -7.29 13.75
C PRO A 18 10.05 -6.95 13.98
N ASN A 19 9.74 -5.73 14.43
CA ASN A 19 8.40 -5.32 14.86
C ASN A 19 7.84 -4.25 13.92
N ILE A 20 7.23 -4.68 12.81
CA ILE A 20 6.67 -3.79 11.80
C ILE A 20 5.14 -3.90 11.81
N THR A 21 4.44 -2.77 11.84
CA THR A 21 2.98 -2.73 11.71
C THR A 21 2.56 -1.67 10.71
N VAL A 22 1.74 -2.04 9.73
CA VAL A 22 1.17 -1.12 8.75
C VAL A 22 -0.24 -0.74 9.17
N PHE A 23 -0.57 0.54 9.05
CA PHE A 23 -1.89 1.07 9.36
C PHE A 23 -2.48 1.81 8.18
N THR A 24 -3.80 1.72 8.02
CA THR A 24 -4.56 2.64 7.18
C THR A 24 -5.42 3.57 8.04
N PRO A 25 -5.50 4.86 7.66
CA PRO A 25 -6.37 5.81 8.34
C PRO A 25 -7.82 5.44 8.11
N ARG A 26 -8.64 5.56 9.16
CA ARG A 26 -10.07 5.27 9.08
C ARG A 26 -10.83 6.07 10.11
N THR A 27 -12.02 6.55 9.73
CA THR A 27 -12.91 7.23 10.67
C THR A 27 -13.41 6.27 11.75
N GLN A 28 -13.66 6.80 12.95
CA GLN A 28 -14.19 6.01 14.08
C GLN A 28 -15.51 5.31 13.72
N LYS A 29 -16.44 6.04 13.08
CA LYS A 29 -17.70 5.47 12.55
C LYS A 29 -17.47 4.28 11.62
N GLY A 30 -16.45 4.37 10.77
CA GLY A 30 -16.03 3.26 9.92
C GLY A 30 -15.63 2.05 10.76
N ILE A 31 -14.73 2.24 11.72
CA ILE A 31 -14.20 1.19 12.61
C ILE A 31 -15.36 0.47 13.32
N ASP A 32 -16.29 1.21 13.90
CA ASP A 32 -17.44 0.64 14.62
C ASP A 32 -18.36 -0.16 13.69
N LYS A 33 -18.55 0.30 12.45
CA LYS A 33 -19.29 -0.44 11.43
C LYS A 33 -18.64 -1.79 11.12
N ILE A 34 -17.32 -1.86 10.97
CA ILE A 34 -16.63 -3.15 10.75
C ILE A 34 -16.78 -4.05 11.98
N LYS A 35 -16.61 -3.53 13.20
CA LYS A 35 -16.79 -4.31 14.42
C LYS A 35 -18.19 -4.91 14.51
N ARG A 36 -19.22 -4.16 14.12
CA ARG A 36 -20.60 -4.66 14.07
C ARG A 36 -20.81 -5.69 12.94
N GLN A 37 -20.25 -5.45 11.76
CA GLN A 37 -20.33 -6.37 10.62
C GLN A 37 -19.68 -7.73 10.93
N ARG A 38 -18.60 -7.75 11.72
CA ARG A 38 -17.92 -8.99 12.15
C ARG A 38 -18.88 -10.01 12.76
N LYS A 39 -19.90 -9.57 13.51
CA LYS A 39 -20.91 -10.43 14.13
C LYS A 39 -21.75 -11.21 13.11
N TRP A 40 -21.87 -10.70 11.89
CA TRP A 40 -22.73 -11.24 10.83
C TRP A 40 -21.93 -11.76 9.63
N LEU A 41 -20.59 -11.84 9.74
CA LEU A 41 -19.72 -12.32 8.66
C LEU A 41 -20.05 -13.75 8.21
N PHE A 42 -20.66 -14.57 9.08
CA PHE A 42 -21.07 -15.92 8.69
C PHE A 42 -22.10 -15.92 7.55
N ILE A 43 -22.98 -14.91 7.49
CA ILE A 43 -23.98 -14.76 6.42
C ILE A 43 -23.30 -14.51 5.08
N MET A 44 -22.16 -13.81 5.07
CA MET A 44 -21.37 -13.57 3.86
C MET A 44 -20.73 -14.85 3.29
N LYS A 45 -20.74 -15.97 4.03
CA LYS A 45 -20.30 -17.28 3.52
C LYS A 45 -21.38 -17.99 2.69
N LEU A 46 -22.63 -17.55 2.77
CA LEU A 46 -23.73 -18.18 2.02
C LEU A 46 -23.62 -17.83 0.54
N GLY A 47 -23.61 -18.84 -0.32
CA GLY A 47 -23.48 -18.67 -1.78
C GLY A 47 -24.55 -17.76 -2.39
N ILE A 48 -25.79 -17.82 -1.87
CA ILE A 48 -26.90 -16.95 -2.30
C ILE A 48 -26.58 -15.47 -2.04
N VAL A 49 -26.03 -15.16 -0.86
CA VAL A 49 -25.67 -13.80 -0.46
C VAL A 49 -24.51 -13.29 -1.33
N GLN A 50 -23.50 -14.13 -1.56
CA GLN A 50 -22.38 -13.79 -2.43
C GLN A 50 -22.85 -13.53 -3.87
N ASN A 51 -23.69 -14.39 -4.43
CA ASN A 51 -24.21 -14.25 -5.78
C ASN A 51 -25.09 -13.00 -5.92
N PHE A 52 -25.92 -12.69 -4.92
CA PHE A 52 -26.69 -11.46 -4.91
C PHE A 52 -25.80 -10.21 -4.91
N ILE A 53 -24.75 -10.20 -4.07
CA ILE A 53 -23.80 -9.07 -4.00
C ILE A 53 -23.03 -8.94 -5.32
N LYS A 54 -22.53 -10.04 -5.88
CA LYS A 54 -21.84 -10.06 -7.19
C LYS A 54 -22.73 -9.51 -8.29
N ASN A 55 -23.95 -10.03 -8.45
CA ASN A 55 -24.90 -9.55 -9.45
C ASN A 55 -25.21 -8.05 -9.30
N LYS A 56 -25.26 -7.55 -8.06
CA LYS A 56 -25.48 -6.12 -7.79
C LYS A 56 -24.25 -5.28 -8.12
N LEU A 57 -23.06 -5.81 -7.84
CA LEU A 57 -21.79 -5.18 -8.22
C LEU A 57 -21.62 -5.16 -9.74
N ASP A 58 -21.90 -6.26 -10.43
CA ASP A 58 -21.83 -6.34 -11.89
C ASP A 58 -22.70 -5.26 -12.53
N LYS A 59 -23.94 -5.08 -12.05
CA LYS A 59 -24.86 -4.02 -12.48
C LYS A 59 -24.40 -2.59 -12.15
N LYS A 60 -23.56 -2.41 -11.12
CA LYS A 60 -23.09 -1.10 -10.66
C LYS A 60 -21.74 -0.72 -11.28
N ILE A 61 -20.89 -1.70 -11.53
CA ILE A 61 -19.56 -1.57 -12.14
C ILE A 61 -19.67 -1.34 -13.66
N VAL A 62 -20.84 -1.57 -14.28
CA VAL A 62 -21.10 -1.18 -15.69
C VAL A 62 -20.77 0.28 -15.98
N ASN A 63 -20.81 1.17 -14.97
CA ASN A 63 -20.45 2.59 -15.10
C ASN A 63 -18.94 2.87 -14.96
N GLY A 64 -18.08 1.85 -14.98
CA GLY A 64 -16.62 1.97 -14.88
C GLY A 64 -16.11 2.14 -13.45
N GLY A 65 -14.77 2.08 -13.31
CA GLY A 65 -14.06 2.46 -12.09
C GLY A 65 -14.09 3.98 -11.87
N ASP A 66 -13.15 4.52 -11.08
CA ASP A 66 -12.99 5.97 -11.01
C ASP A 66 -12.63 6.53 -12.40
N SER A 67 -13.18 7.70 -12.74
CA SER A 67 -12.82 8.39 -14.00
C SER A 67 -11.36 8.82 -13.97
N ASP A 68 -10.77 9.05 -15.14
CA ASP A 68 -9.37 9.49 -15.23
C ASP A 68 -9.12 10.79 -14.48
N GLU A 69 -10.08 11.72 -14.45
CA GLU A 69 -9.98 12.96 -13.68
C GLU A 69 -9.92 12.68 -12.18
N LYS A 70 -10.81 11.82 -11.67
CA LYS A 70 -10.81 11.43 -10.25
C LYS A 70 -9.54 10.70 -9.88
N ARG A 71 -9.04 9.84 -10.76
CA ARG A 71 -7.81 9.09 -10.58
C ARG A 71 -6.59 10.02 -10.53
N THR A 72 -6.53 10.98 -11.45
CA THR A 72 -5.45 11.99 -11.53
C THR A 72 -5.44 12.92 -10.30
N GLN A 73 -6.62 13.28 -9.78
CA GLN A 73 -6.74 14.10 -8.57
C GLN A 73 -6.47 13.32 -7.27
N SER A 74 -6.59 11.99 -7.31
CA SER A 74 -6.38 11.14 -6.14
C SER A 74 -4.89 10.94 -5.89
N LYS A 75 -4.48 11.12 -4.62
CA LYS A 75 -3.09 10.97 -4.18
C LYS A 75 -3.00 10.02 -3.00
N MET A 76 -1.88 9.33 -2.88
CA MET A 76 -1.58 8.49 -1.73
C MET A 76 -0.55 9.18 -0.84
N TRP A 77 -0.82 9.15 0.46
CA TRP A 77 0.09 9.65 1.48
C TRP A 77 0.68 8.46 2.23
N VAL A 78 1.99 8.50 2.41
CA VAL A 78 2.73 7.52 3.20
C VAL A 78 3.42 8.27 4.34
N TRP A 79 3.27 7.74 5.54
CA TRP A 79 4.01 8.17 6.72
C TRP A 79 4.57 6.93 7.39
N ALA A 80 5.81 7.01 7.84
CA ALA A 80 6.49 5.97 8.58
C ALA A 80 7.17 6.58 9.80
N GLU A 81 7.20 5.81 10.88
CA GLU A 81 7.97 6.11 12.09
C GLU A 81 8.76 4.87 12.46
N VAL A 82 10.01 5.09 12.84
CA VAL A 82 10.92 4.05 13.32
C VAL A 82 11.43 4.43 14.69
N LYS A 83 11.54 3.41 15.56
CA LYS A 83 12.05 3.53 16.92
C LYS A 83 13.25 2.62 17.08
N ASN A 84 14.35 3.15 17.59
CA ASN A 84 15.53 2.34 17.93
C ASN A 84 15.47 1.82 19.38
N ASP A 85 16.46 1.00 19.77
CA ASP A 85 16.51 0.37 21.10
C ASP A 85 16.71 1.38 22.24
N SER A 86 17.33 2.54 21.97
CA SER A 86 17.42 3.65 22.93
C SER A 86 16.13 4.46 23.05
N GLY A 87 15.14 4.15 22.22
CA GLY A 87 13.83 4.79 22.20
C GLY A 87 13.74 6.07 21.36
N GLN A 88 14.79 6.43 20.61
CA GLN A 88 14.77 7.56 19.69
C GLN A 88 13.82 7.28 18.53
N LEU A 89 13.03 8.29 18.18
CA LEU A 89 12.05 8.24 17.10
C LEU A 89 12.54 9.05 15.90
N TYR A 90 12.38 8.45 14.73
CA TYR A 90 12.52 9.15 13.46
C TYR A 90 11.27 8.91 12.64
N SER A 91 10.77 9.95 11.99
CA SER A 91 9.63 9.81 11.11
C SER A 91 9.86 10.49 9.77
N GLY A 92 9.15 10.01 8.77
CA GLY A 92 9.17 10.56 7.43
C GLY A 92 7.81 10.41 6.77
N LYS A 93 7.45 11.38 5.94
CA LYS A 93 6.26 11.29 5.09
C LYS A 93 6.57 11.72 3.68
N PHE A 94 5.80 11.19 2.75
CA PHE A 94 5.81 11.62 1.37
C PHE A 94 4.45 11.35 0.74
N GLN A 95 4.26 11.93 -0.44
CA GLN A 95 3.12 11.71 -1.29
C GLN A 95 3.57 11.05 -2.60
N VAL A 96 2.69 10.25 -3.18
CA VAL A 96 2.76 9.74 -4.56
C VAL A 96 1.38 9.85 -5.22
N ALA A 97 1.29 9.54 -6.50
CA ALA A 97 0.02 9.39 -7.21
C ALA A 97 -0.87 8.31 -6.57
N ASN A 98 -2.07 8.11 -7.13
CA ASN A 98 -2.97 7.05 -6.68
C ASN A 98 -2.32 5.65 -6.80
N GLY A 99 -2.86 4.69 -6.04
CA GLY A 99 -2.28 3.35 -5.93
C GLY A 99 -2.20 2.56 -7.25
N TYR A 100 -3.08 2.83 -8.23
CA TYR A 100 -3.02 2.15 -9.52
C TYR A 100 -1.83 2.63 -10.36
N ASP A 101 -1.61 3.95 -10.42
CA ASP A 101 -0.44 4.51 -11.10
C ASP A 101 0.86 4.04 -10.44
N VAL A 102 0.95 4.13 -9.11
CA VAL A 102 2.14 3.67 -8.37
C VAL A 102 2.44 2.20 -8.66
N THR A 103 1.42 1.34 -8.71
CA THR A 103 1.59 -0.08 -9.01
C THR A 103 2.07 -0.31 -10.45
N GLY A 104 1.42 0.35 -11.42
CA GLY A 104 1.77 0.21 -12.84
C GLY A 104 3.16 0.74 -13.16
N PHE A 105 3.46 1.98 -12.76
CA PHE A 105 4.76 2.60 -13.01
C PHE A 105 5.88 1.94 -12.22
N GLY A 106 5.65 1.54 -10.96
CA GLY A 106 6.65 0.82 -10.17
C GLY A 106 7.04 -0.52 -10.80
N ALA A 107 6.08 -1.29 -11.32
CA ALA A 107 6.36 -2.53 -12.04
C ALA A 107 7.20 -2.30 -13.30
N MET A 108 6.88 -1.26 -14.08
CA MET A 108 7.65 -0.89 -15.28
C MET A 108 9.06 -0.42 -14.92
N ALA A 109 9.22 0.37 -13.85
CA ALA A 109 10.53 0.85 -13.40
C ALA A 109 11.46 -0.30 -13.00
N ILE A 110 10.94 -1.29 -12.25
CA ILE A 110 11.69 -2.49 -11.88
C ILE A 110 12.03 -3.32 -13.13
N ALA A 111 11.07 -3.55 -14.03
CA ALA A 111 11.32 -4.31 -15.25
C ALA A 111 12.42 -3.66 -16.11
N LYS A 112 12.37 -2.33 -16.27
CA LYS A 112 13.41 -1.57 -16.97
C LYS A 112 14.76 -1.71 -16.29
N TYR A 113 14.83 -1.57 -14.96
CA TYR A 113 16.07 -1.71 -14.21
C TYR A 113 16.71 -3.10 -14.41
N LEU A 114 15.90 -4.16 -14.39
CA LEU A 114 16.36 -5.53 -14.61
C LEU A 114 16.88 -5.79 -16.04
N LEU A 115 16.39 -5.05 -17.04
CA LEU A 115 16.86 -5.17 -18.42
C LEU A 115 18.17 -4.41 -18.67
N GLU A 116 18.44 -3.36 -17.89
CA GLU A 116 19.60 -2.48 -18.07
C GLU A 116 20.80 -2.83 -17.18
N LYS A 117 20.60 -3.66 -16.15
CA LYS A 117 21.61 -3.97 -15.15
C LYS A 117 21.89 -5.47 -15.09
N GLU A 118 23.17 -5.83 -15.06
CA GLU A 118 23.59 -7.16 -14.64
C GLU A 118 23.55 -7.23 -13.11
N LEU A 119 22.88 -8.26 -12.59
CA LEU A 119 22.65 -8.46 -11.16
C LEU A 119 23.04 -9.88 -10.79
N ALA A 120 23.50 -10.06 -9.55
CA ALA A 120 23.64 -11.41 -9.02
C ALA A 120 22.27 -12.10 -8.95
N GLY A 121 22.21 -13.38 -9.29
CA GLY A 121 20.98 -14.16 -9.22
C GLY A 121 20.43 -14.28 -7.80
N GLY A 122 19.12 -14.52 -7.68
CA GLY A 122 18.45 -14.68 -6.39
C GLY A 122 17.12 -13.93 -6.35
N TYR A 123 16.75 -13.46 -5.16
CA TYR A 123 15.56 -12.64 -4.95
C TYR A 123 15.93 -11.33 -4.26
N TYR A 124 15.21 -10.26 -4.63
CA TYR A 124 15.39 -8.94 -4.05
C TYR A 124 14.04 -8.34 -3.68
N THR A 125 14.01 -7.58 -2.60
CA THR A 125 12.93 -6.63 -2.36
C THR A 125 13.21 -5.37 -3.21
N PRO A 126 12.18 -4.57 -3.58
CA PRO A 126 12.41 -3.37 -4.38
C PRO A 126 13.43 -2.40 -3.75
N SER A 127 13.36 -2.22 -2.42
CA SER A 127 14.29 -1.38 -1.67
C SER A 127 15.70 -1.93 -1.59
N LYS A 128 15.89 -3.27 -1.59
CA LYS A 128 17.24 -3.86 -1.72
C LYS A 128 17.80 -3.76 -3.13
N LEU A 129 16.93 -3.84 -4.13
CA LEU A 129 17.31 -3.85 -5.54
C LEU A 129 17.73 -2.45 -6.02
N MET A 130 16.91 -1.44 -5.71
CA MET A 130 17.05 -0.08 -6.25
C MET A 130 17.26 0.97 -5.16
N GLY A 131 17.33 0.59 -3.89
CA GLY A 131 17.42 1.56 -2.80
C GLY A 131 16.15 2.40 -2.64
N PRO A 132 16.23 3.53 -1.92
CA PRO A 132 15.13 4.50 -1.81
C PRO A 132 14.84 5.21 -3.14
N ASP A 133 15.80 5.23 -4.07
CA ASP A 133 15.74 5.96 -5.35
C ASP A 133 14.63 5.44 -6.28
N ILE A 134 14.08 4.24 -6.03
CA ILE A 134 12.86 3.77 -6.72
C ILE A 134 11.70 4.77 -6.55
N LEU A 135 11.64 5.51 -5.45
CA LEU A 135 10.61 6.51 -5.21
C LEU A 135 10.64 7.64 -6.25
N ASP A 136 11.82 8.02 -6.74
CA ASP A 136 11.96 9.06 -7.78
C ASP A 136 11.36 8.62 -9.12
N SER A 137 11.23 7.31 -9.35
CA SER A 137 10.56 6.76 -10.54
C SER A 137 9.03 6.76 -10.42
N LEU A 138 8.49 6.99 -9.22
CA LEU A 138 7.05 6.91 -8.99
C LEU A 138 6.36 8.24 -9.33
N PRO A 139 5.23 8.20 -10.06
CA PRO A 139 4.51 9.40 -10.41
C PRO A 139 4.02 10.13 -9.16
N GLY A 140 4.18 11.45 -9.16
CA GLY A 140 3.72 12.31 -8.07
C GLY A 140 4.53 12.21 -6.77
N PHE A 141 5.71 11.58 -6.79
CA PHE A 141 6.61 11.57 -5.64
C PHE A 141 6.98 12.99 -5.21
N SER A 142 6.74 13.31 -3.93
CA SER A 142 6.96 14.65 -3.38
C SER A 142 8.36 14.88 -2.81
N GLY A 143 9.21 13.85 -2.77
CA GLY A 143 10.34 13.81 -1.84
C GLY A 143 9.89 13.46 -0.42
N ILE A 144 10.83 12.97 0.40
CA ILE A 144 10.58 12.62 1.80
C ILE A 144 10.81 13.83 2.69
N GLU A 145 9.78 14.20 3.45
CA GLU A 145 9.87 15.17 4.53
C GLU A 145 10.13 14.43 5.85
N TYR A 146 11.33 14.60 6.41
CA TYR A 146 11.73 14.00 7.67
C TYR A 146 11.36 14.89 8.86
N SER A 147 10.97 14.27 9.97
CA SER A 147 10.74 14.92 11.26
C SER A 147 11.42 14.14 12.38
N ASN A 148 12.19 14.85 13.20
CA ASN A 148 12.70 14.33 14.47
C ASN A 148 11.62 14.58 15.51
N ASN A 149 10.97 13.51 15.97
CA ASN A 149 9.99 13.58 17.06
C ASN A 149 10.68 13.30 18.40
#